data_AF-A0A519RVE3-F1
#
_entry.id   AF-A0A519RVE3-F1
#
_cell.length_a   1.000
_cell.length_b   1.000
_cell.length_c   1.000
_cell.angle_alpha   90.00
_cell.angle_beta   90.00
_cell.angle_gamma   90.00
#
_symmetry.space_group_name_H-M   'P 1'
#
loop_
_entity.id
_entity.type
_entity.pdbx_description
1 polymer ?
#
loop_
_entity_poly.entity_id
_entity_poly.type
_entity_poly.pdbx_seq_one_letter_code
_entity_poly.pdbx_strand_id
1 'polypeptide(L)'
;MKKTFILFALGAILASCGTKKNDNQDSNESSDTSINQVEKNPNPAAAPKDSINWEKVPELKNIGDFPFFKPEGKLFLANEKNNLTEYLDYAKMENYTGSAVYTTRGKLGMMSFQEQGETPFNKMLFDDQVDEFITKTGAEKIYRGEYPREAQEGIKLKLKENLWNGKVHTLGIADDEPFGVYAFKHNGKKYVFSFQSNSAQGKIFIMEVNYTTPILKTYPSINKKFDKSFIAMPEKENYVSFEGLYKNRFFVHIVIDGNQFKLATEVDAFLEDYIKAFNF
;
A
#
# COMPACT_ATOMS: atom_id res chain seq x y z
N MET A 1 -49.96 16.54 -19.07
CA MET A 1 -50.74 15.67 -18.14
C MET A 1 -50.36 14.24 -18.51
N LYS A 2 -49.85 13.35 -17.67
CA LYS A 2 -50.09 13.04 -16.25
C LYS A 2 -48.75 12.83 -15.54
N LYS A 3 -48.65 13.30 -14.29
CA LYS A 3 -47.50 13.16 -13.39
C LYS A 3 -47.77 11.97 -12.48
N THR A 4 -46.80 11.07 -12.30
CA THR A 4 -46.90 9.99 -11.31
C THR A 4 -46.05 10.37 -10.10
N PHE A 5 -46.73 10.45 -8.95
CA PHE A 5 -46.20 10.87 -7.66
C PHE A 5 -45.43 9.73 -6.97
N ILE A 6 -44.29 10.08 -6.36
CA ILE A 6 -43.55 9.28 -5.39
C ILE A 6 -44.19 9.54 -4.01
N LEU A 7 -44.54 8.48 -3.28
CA LEU A 7 -44.95 8.56 -1.88
C LEU A 7 -43.84 8.00 -0.98
N PHE A 8 -43.24 8.90 -0.19
CA PHE A 8 -42.40 8.60 0.96
C PHE A 8 -43.32 8.27 2.16
N ALA A 9 -43.07 7.17 2.85
CA ALA A 9 -43.65 6.89 4.15
C ALA A 9 -42.53 6.90 5.21
N LEU A 10 -42.49 7.98 5.99
CA LEU A 10 -41.67 8.12 7.19
C LEU A 10 -42.43 7.44 8.35
N GLY A 11 -41.83 6.40 8.93
CA GLY A 11 -42.30 5.80 10.18
C GLY A 11 -41.33 6.14 11.31
N ALA A 12 -41.66 7.17 12.10
CA ALA A 12 -41.04 7.41 13.40
C ALA A 12 -41.88 6.69 14.47
N ILE A 13 -41.24 5.84 15.28
CA ILE A 13 -41.84 5.34 16.52
C ILE A 13 -40.97 5.86 17.67
N LEU A 14 -41.55 6.75 18.45
CA LEU A 14 -41.09 7.13 19.78
C LEU A 14 -41.98 6.47 20.84
N ALA A 15 -41.41 6.39 22.06
CA ALA A 15 -41.95 5.92 23.35
C ALA A 15 -41.48 4.50 23.71
N SER A 16 -40.99 4.20 24.92
CA SER A 16 -41.15 4.88 26.21
C SER A 16 -40.09 4.45 27.24
N CYS A 17 -39.94 5.30 28.25
CA CYS A 17 -39.13 5.22 29.47
C CYS A 17 -39.18 3.91 30.29
N GLY A 18 -38.07 3.65 30.98
CA GLY A 18 -38.00 2.90 32.23
C GLY A 18 -36.81 3.37 33.09
N THR A 19 -37.08 4.16 34.11
CA THR A 19 -36.14 4.87 35.00
C THR A 19 -35.70 4.01 36.19
N LYS A 20 -34.43 4.15 36.64
CA LYS A 20 -33.94 4.23 38.06
C LYS A 20 -32.39 4.24 38.06
N LYS A 21 -31.73 5.39 38.25
CA LYS A 21 -31.25 6.06 39.50
C LYS A 21 -30.05 5.41 40.20
N ASN A 22 -28.94 6.18 40.22
CA ASN A 22 -27.99 6.48 41.32
C ASN A 22 -27.14 5.33 41.91
N ASP A 23 -25.90 5.50 42.37
CA ASP A 23 -25.07 6.68 42.69
C ASP A 23 -23.57 6.27 42.69
N ASN A 24 -22.72 7.30 42.70
CA ASN A 24 -21.28 7.38 43.00
C ASN A 24 -20.62 6.27 43.85
N GLN A 25 -19.32 6.01 43.64
CA GLN A 25 -18.22 6.62 44.43
C GLN A 25 -16.88 5.87 44.25
N ASP A 26 -15.81 6.65 44.06
CA ASP A 26 -14.40 6.27 44.06
C ASP A 26 -13.95 5.51 45.33
N SER A 27 -12.97 4.62 45.17
CA SER A 27 -11.86 4.48 46.13
C SER A 27 -10.62 3.85 45.47
N ASN A 28 -9.52 4.60 45.53
CA ASN A 28 -8.15 4.12 45.37
C ASN A 28 -7.76 3.26 46.59
N GLU A 29 -7.00 2.17 46.40
CA GLU A 29 -5.80 1.92 47.21
C GLU A 29 -4.89 0.85 46.60
N SER A 30 -3.59 1.19 46.62
CA SER A 30 -2.44 0.37 46.23
C SER A 30 -2.27 -0.87 47.09
N SER A 31 -1.74 -1.94 46.51
CA SER A 31 -0.76 -2.78 47.21
C SER A 31 0.25 -3.37 46.24
N ASP A 32 1.51 -3.18 46.63
CA ASP A 32 2.75 -3.54 45.97
C ASP A 32 3.06 -5.01 46.25
N THR A 33 3.38 -5.81 45.23
CA THR A 33 4.09 -7.09 45.41
C THR A 33 4.90 -7.40 44.15
N SER A 34 6.22 -7.31 44.32
CA SER A 34 7.25 -7.65 43.35
C SER A 34 7.51 -9.15 43.34
N ILE A 35 7.35 -9.84 42.20
CA ILE A 35 7.97 -11.16 41.94
C ILE A 35 8.33 -11.32 40.45
N ASN A 36 9.64 -11.41 40.21
CA ASN A 36 10.42 -12.10 39.17
C ASN A 36 10.02 -11.99 37.68
N GLN A 37 10.96 -11.41 36.92
CA GLN A 37 11.19 -11.64 35.49
C GLN A 37 11.31 -13.14 35.19
N VAL A 38 10.39 -13.63 34.36
CA VAL A 38 10.70 -14.69 33.40
C VAL A 38 10.66 -14.04 32.03
N GLU A 39 11.83 -13.99 31.40
CA GLU A 39 12.05 -13.45 30.06
C GLU A 39 11.26 -14.30 29.05
N LYS A 40 10.02 -13.86 28.76
CA LYS A 40 9.19 -14.44 27.71
C LYS A 40 9.64 -13.82 26.40
N ASN A 41 10.38 -14.59 25.63
CA ASN A 41 10.72 -14.35 24.24
C ASN A 41 9.52 -13.69 23.52
N PRO A 42 9.64 -12.49 22.94
CA PRO A 42 8.51 -11.81 22.33
C PRO A 42 8.05 -12.63 21.11
N ASN A 43 6.87 -13.22 21.25
CA ASN A 43 6.08 -13.73 20.14
C ASN A 43 6.02 -12.63 19.06
N PRO A 44 6.23 -12.93 17.76
CA PRO A 44 6.22 -11.90 16.72
C PRO A 44 4.92 -11.11 16.82
N ALA A 45 5.05 -9.80 17.03
CA ALA A 45 3.92 -8.90 17.12
C ALA A 45 3.05 -9.09 15.87
N ALA A 46 1.75 -9.28 16.08
CA ALA A 46 0.80 -9.27 14.96
C ALA A 46 1.00 -7.96 14.19
N ALA A 47 1.18 -8.06 12.86
CA ALA A 47 1.35 -6.88 12.05
C ALA A 47 0.15 -5.92 12.25
N PRO A 48 0.37 -4.60 12.19
CA PRO A 48 -0.71 -3.62 12.20
C PRO A 48 -1.79 -4.01 11.17
N LYS A 49 -3.07 -3.84 11.53
CA LYS A 49 -4.23 -4.17 10.66
C LYS A 49 -4.21 -3.49 9.28
N ASP A 50 -3.34 -2.51 9.12
CA ASP A 50 -3.16 -1.70 7.91
C ASP A 50 -1.95 -2.16 7.07
N SER A 51 -1.42 -3.36 7.32
CA SER A 51 -0.20 -3.86 6.69
C SER A 51 -0.24 -5.36 6.41
N ILE A 52 0.55 -5.80 5.44
CA ILE A 52 0.80 -7.23 5.17
C ILE A 52 1.93 -7.71 6.10
N ASN A 53 1.68 -8.78 6.86
CA ASN A 53 2.73 -9.43 7.66
C ASN A 53 3.64 -10.29 6.76
N TRP A 54 4.67 -9.67 6.19
CA TRP A 54 5.62 -10.35 5.28
C TRP A 54 6.43 -11.49 5.93
N GLU A 55 6.48 -11.58 7.27
CA GLU A 55 7.09 -12.71 7.98
C GLU A 55 6.25 -13.98 7.85
N LYS A 56 4.92 -13.83 7.80
CA LYS A 56 3.95 -14.93 7.64
C LYS A 56 3.69 -15.30 6.18
N VAL A 57 3.98 -14.39 5.26
CA VAL A 57 3.87 -14.65 3.82
C VAL A 57 4.87 -15.73 3.40
N PRO A 58 4.45 -16.80 2.70
CA PRO A 58 5.33 -17.91 2.33
C PRO A 58 6.29 -17.55 1.19
N GLU A 59 7.46 -18.19 1.17
CA GLU A 59 8.36 -18.20 0.01
C GLU A 59 7.98 -19.35 -0.91
N LEU A 60 7.49 -19.02 -2.10
CA LEU A 60 7.01 -19.98 -3.07
C LEU A 60 8.10 -20.38 -4.04
N LYS A 61 8.22 -21.70 -4.24
CA LYS A 61 9.17 -22.31 -5.17
C LYS A 61 8.40 -22.94 -6.33
N ASN A 62 9.01 -22.98 -7.51
CA ASN A 62 8.48 -23.67 -8.69
C ASN A 62 7.11 -23.15 -9.17
N ILE A 63 6.82 -21.86 -9.00
CA ILE A 63 5.59 -21.21 -9.50
C ILE A 63 5.74 -20.65 -10.93
N GLY A 64 6.84 -20.96 -11.61
CA GLY A 64 7.20 -20.41 -12.92
C GLY A 64 7.80 -19.01 -12.84
N ASP A 65 7.95 -18.38 -14.01
CA ASP A 65 8.44 -17.01 -14.14
C ASP A 65 7.29 -16.02 -14.17
N PHE A 66 7.56 -14.77 -13.78
CA PHE A 66 6.62 -13.66 -13.88
C PHE A 66 6.02 -13.57 -15.30
N PRO A 67 4.69 -13.43 -15.47
CA PRO A 67 3.67 -13.10 -14.46
C PRO A 67 3.13 -14.27 -13.61
N PHE A 68 3.75 -15.45 -13.63
CA PHE A 68 3.41 -16.66 -12.85
C PHE A 68 2.09 -17.33 -13.25
N PHE A 69 1.02 -16.55 -13.40
CA PHE A 69 -0.27 -17.03 -13.89
C PHE A 69 -0.22 -17.19 -15.41
N LYS A 70 -0.54 -18.38 -15.89
CA LYS A 70 -0.62 -18.70 -17.31
C LYS A 70 -2.03 -19.22 -17.59
N PRO A 71 -2.86 -18.44 -18.32
CA PRO A 71 -4.20 -18.88 -18.65
C PRO A 71 -4.16 -20.10 -19.58
N GLU A 72 -5.07 -21.04 -19.36
CA GLU A 72 -5.27 -22.20 -20.23
C GLU A 72 -6.64 -22.14 -20.92
N GLY A 73 -6.79 -22.89 -22.01
CA GLY A 73 -8.06 -22.96 -22.74
C GLY A 73 -8.44 -21.65 -23.43
N LYS A 74 -9.74 -21.31 -23.42
CA LYS A 74 -10.30 -20.17 -24.15
C LYS A 74 -10.40 -18.90 -23.29
N LEU A 75 -9.31 -18.55 -22.61
CA LEU A 75 -9.16 -17.27 -21.91
C LEU A 75 -8.17 -16.39 -22.65
N PHE A 76 -8.62 -15.23 -23.12
CA PHE A 76 -7.83 -14.38 -24.01
C PHE A 76 -7.46 -13.05 -23.34
N LEU A 77 -6.18 -12.71 -23.42
CA LEU A 77 -5.67 -11.44 -22.94
C LEU A 77 -5.98 -10.32 -23.94
N ALA A 78 -6.56 -9.23 -23.44
CA ALA A 78 -6.73 -8.01 -24.18
C ALA A 78 -5.35 -7.42 -24.53
N ASN A 79 -5.14 -7.08 -25.80
CA ASN A 79 -3.92 -6.40 -26.29
C ASN A 79 -2.61 -7.05 -25.82
N GLU A 80 -2.56 -8.38 -25.82
CA GLU A 80 -1.47 -9.15 -25.22
C GLU A 80 -0.08 -8.74 -25.74
N LYS A 81 0.84 -8.50 -24.80
CA LYS A 81 2.28 -8.37 -25.02
C LYS A 81 3.01 -9.09 -23.89
N ASN A 82 3.81 -10.10 -24.23
CA ASN A 82 4.58 -10.89 -23.27
C ASN A 82 3.73 -11.51 -22.14
N ASN A 83 2.58 -12.11 -22.46
CA ASN A 83 1.62 -12.67 -21.50
C ASN A 83 1.03 -11.65 -20.51
N LEU A 84 1.04 -10.37 -20.85
CA LEU A 84 0.44 -9.28 -20.08
C LEU A 84 -0.39 -8.39 -21.00
N THR A 85 -1.36 -7.69 -20.43
CA THR A 85 -2.06 -6.58 -21.09
C THR A 85 -1.26 -5.29 -20.93
N GLU A 86 -0.68 -5.05 -19.75
CA GLU A 86 0.13 -3.87 -19.45
C GLU A 86 1.24 -4.23 -18.45
N TYR A 87 2.37 -3.53 -18.55
CA TYR A 87 3.47 -3.64 -17.61
C TYR A 87 4.04 -2.27 -17.29
N LEU A 88 4.17 -1.97 -16.00
CA LEU A 88 4.65 -0.69 -15.49
C LEU A 88 5.86 -0.95 -14.59
N ASP A 89 6.99 -0.29 -14.88
CA ASP A 89 8.20 -0.42 -14.06
C ASP A 89 8.06 0.21 -12.67
N TYR A 90 7.13 1.16 -12.54
CA TYR A 90 6.81 1.79 -11.28
C TYR A 90 5.34 2.22 -11.25
N ALA A 91 4.58 1.61 -10.35
CA ALA A 91 3.17 1.91 -10.10
C ALA A 91 2.86 1.80 -8.61
N LYS A 92 1.68 2.30 -8.24
CA LYS A 92 1.11 2.19 -6.90
C LYS A 92 -0.13 1.30 -6.98
N MET A 93 -0.31 0.43 -6.00
CA MET A 93 -1.53 -0.37 -5.82
C MET A 93 -2.00 -0.27 -4.37
N GLU A 94 -3.27 0.06 -4.22
CA GLU A 94 -4.00 0.14 -2.96
C GLU A 94 -4.69 -1.21 -2.71
N ASN A 95 -4.28 -1.93 -1.66
CA ASN A 95 -4.73 -3.28 -1.38
C ASN A 95 -5.59 -3.32 -0.13
N TYR A 96 -6.82 -3.80 -0.24
CA TYR A 96 -7.67 -3.95 0.94
C TYR A 96 -7.23 -5.15 1.78
N THR A 97 -7.07 -4.96 3.08
CA THR A 97 -6.66 -5.99 4.05
C THR A 97 -7.84 -6.61 4.81
N GLY A 98 -9.07 -6.26 4.46
CA GLY A 98 -10.29 -6.63 5.20
C GLY A 98 -10.70 -5.61 6.27
N SER A 99 -9.81 -4.71 6.67
CA SER A 99 -10.15 -3.61 7.59
C SER A 99 -9.58 -2.26 7.16
N ALA A 100 -8.52 -2.24 6.36
CA ALA A 100 -7.83 -1.03 5.93
C ALA A 100 -7.22 -1.20 4.54
N VAL A 101 -6.51 -0.18 4.07
CA VAL A 101 -5.89 -0.16 2.75
C VAL A 101 -4.37 -0.05 2.87
N TYR A 102 -3.67 -1.13 2.51
CA TYR A 102 -2.23 -1.20 2.45
C TYR A 102 -1.71 -0.81 1.07
N THR A 103 -0.95 0.29 1.02
CA THR A 103 -0.37 0.80 -0.22
C THR A 103 0.94 0.06 -0.55
N THR A 104 1.00 -0.51 -1.74
CA THR A 104 2.22 -1.10 -2.32
C THR A 104 2.72 -0.26 -3.48
N ARG A 105 4.02 -0.30 -3.72
CA ARG A 105 4.68 0.37 -4.84
C ARG A 105 5.75 -0.53 -5.42
N GLY A 106 5.86 -0.49 -6.74
CA GLY A 106 6.89 -1.18 -7.49
C GLY A 106 6.47 -1.55 -8.90
N LYS A 107 6.95 -2.68 -9.42
CA LYS A 107 6.65 -3.10 -10.78
C LYS A 107 5.29 -3.77 -10.82
N LEU A 108 4.45 -3.41 -11.76
CA LEU A 108 3.08 -3.93 -11.88
C LEU A 108 2.88 -4.59 -13.24
N GLY A 109 2.56 -5.88 -13.21
CA GLY A 109 2.01 -6.60 -14.35
C GLY A 109 0.49 -6.66 -14.27
N MET A 110 -0.18 -6.43 -15.39
CA MET A 110 -1.64 -6.44 -15.49
C MET A 110 -2.08 -7.40 -16.58
N MET A 111 -3.13 -8.16 -16.30
CA MET A 111 -3.73 -9.11 -17.23
C MET A 111 -5.24 -8.85 -17.26
N SER A 112 -5.76 -8.48 -18.42
CA SER A 112 -7.19 -8.28 -18.64
C SER A 112 -7.70 -9.33 -19.61
N PHE A 113 -8.64 -10.14 -19.15
CA PHE A 113 -9.28 -11.20 -19.91
C PHE A 113 -10.63 -10.72 -20.40
N GLN A 114 -10.89 -10.91 -21.70
CA GLN A 114 -12.14 -10.48 -22.33
C GLN A 114 -12.53 -11.42 -23.47
N GLU A 115 -13.68 -11.16 -24.09
CA GLU A 115 -14.10 -11.86 -25.30
C GLU A 115 -13.09 -11.70 -26.45
N GLN A 116 -13.03 -12.71 -27.33
CA GLN A 116 -12.24 -12.68 -28.55
C GLN A 116 -13.08 -13.17 -29.73
N GLY A 117 -13.43 -12.25 -30.62
CA GLY A 117 -14.31 -12.54 -31.75
C GLY A 117 -15.67 -13.05 -31.27
N GLU A 118 -16.08 -14.23 -31.72
CA GLU A 118 -17.32 -14.88 -31.31
C GLU A 118 -17.19 -15.69 -30.01
N THR A 119 -16.00 -15.72 -29.39
CA THR A 119 -15.80 -16.45 -28.14
C THR A 119 -16.00 -15.52 -26.94
N PRO A 120 -17.10 -15.66 -26.18
CA PRO A 120 -17.35 -14.83 -25.01
C PRO A 120 -16.35 -15.14 -23.90
N PHE A 121 -16.13 -14.15 -23.03
CA PHE A 121 -15.39 -14.37 -21.79
C PHE A 121 -16.11 -15.41 -20.91
N ASN A 122 -15.38 -16.41 -20.43
CA ASN A 122 -15.90 -17.42 -19.53
C ASN A 122 -15.45 -17.14 -18.09
N LYS A 123 -16.30 -16.46 -17.31
CA LYS A 123 -16.04 -16.11 -15.91
C LYS A 123 -15.73 -17.34 -15.06
N MET A 124 -16.50 -18.42 -15.21
CA MET A 124 -16.32 -19.64 -14.41
C MET A 124 -14.96 -20.27 -14.66
N LEU A 125 -14.56 -20.38 -15.94
CA LEU A 125 -13.23 -20.89 -16.30
C LEU A 125 -12.11 -20.01 -15.74
N PHE A 126 -12.27 -18.69 -15.79
CA PHE A 126 -11.30 -17.76 -15.21
C PHE A 126 -11.18 -17.94 -13.69
N ASP A 127 -12.31 -17.97 -12.98
CA ASP A 127 -12.35 -18.13 -11.54
C ASP A 127 -11.73 -19.47 -11.10
N ASP A 128 -12.08 -20.56 -11.79
CA ASP A 128 -11.53 -21.90 -11.52
C ASP A 128 -10.00 -21.93 -11.67
N GLN A 129 -9.46 -21.34 -12.74
CA GLN A 129 -8.01 -21.31 -12.97
C GLN A 129 -7.28 -20.43 -11.95
N VAL A 130 -7.88 -19.30 -11.55
CA VAL A 130 -7.29 -18.45 -10.50
C VAL A 130 -7.32 -19.17 -9.15
N ASP A 131 -8.41 -19.86 -8.82
CA ASP A 131 -8.53 -20.63 -7.58
C ASP A 131 -7.58 -21.83 -7.56
N GLU A 132 -7.39 -22.51 -8.69
CA GLU A 132 -6.38 -23.55 -8.84
C GLU A 132 -4.97 -22.98 -8.63
N PHE A 133 -4.64 -21.86 -9.29
CA PHE A 133 -3.35 -21.20 -9.13
C PHE A 133 -3.08 -20.85 -7.66
N ILE A 134 -4.03 -20.22 -6.97
CA ILE A 134 -3.91 -19.85 -5.56
C ILE A 134 -3.74 -21.09 -4.67
N THR A 135 -4.55 -22.13 -4.91
CA THR A 135 -4.51 -23.37 -4.12
C THR A 135 -3.19 -24.11 -4.30
N LYS A 136 -2.72 -24.22 -5.54
CA LYS A 136 -1.47 -24.90 -5.91
C LYS A 136 -0.24 -24.16 -5.41
N THR A 137 -0.26 -22.84 -5.48
CA THR A 137 0.86 -22.00 -5.05
C THR A 137 0.93 -21.88 -3.53
N GLY A 138 -0.21 -21.93 -2.83
CA GLY A 138 -0.27 -21.70 -1.39
C GLY A 138 0.00 -20.24 -1.01
N ALA A 139 -0.31 -19.30 -1.91
CA ALA A 139 -0.20 -17.87 -1.61
C ALA A 139 -1.04 -17.48 -0.38
N GLU A 140 -0.51 -16.61 0.47
CA GLU A 140 -1.20 -16.18 1.69
C GLU A 140 -2.39 -15.30 1.34
N LYS A 141 -3.58 -15.68 1.81
CA LYS A 141 -4.79 -14.88 1.62
C LYS A 141 -4.75 -13.65 2.52
N ILE A 142 -4.72 -12.47 1.91
CA ILE A 142 -4.83 -11.19 2.61
C ILE A 142 -6.31 -10.80 2.75
N TYR A 143 -7.05 -10.89 1.65
CA TYR A 143 -8.47 -10.60 1.61
C TYR A 143 -9.15 -11.38 0.49
N ARG A 144 -10.41 -11.79 0.71
CA ARG A 144 -11.32 -12.22 -0.36
C ARG A 144 -12.74 -11.93 0.08
N GLY A 145 -13.48 -11.22 -0.75
CA GLY A 145 -14.87 -10.86 -0.45
C GLY A 145 -15.37 -9.71 -1.30
N GLU A 146 -16.55 -9.22 -0.93
CA GLU A 146 -17.21 -8.08 -1.57
C GLU A 146 -16.38 -6.80 -1.49
N TYR A 147 -16.58 -5.90 -2.45
CA TYR A 147 -16.10 -4.53 -2.30
C TYR A 147 -16.64 -3.93 -0.97
N PRO A 148 -15.81 -3.26 -0.15
CA PRO A 148 -16.22 -2.82 1.19
C PRO A 148 -17.15 -1.60 1.12
N ARG A 149 -18.41 -1.81 0.69
CA ARG A 149 -19.42 -0.75 0.47
C ARG A 149 -19.79 0.01 1.75
N GLU A 150 -19.84 -0.71 2.88
CA GLU A 150 -20.13 -0.17 4.21
C GLU A 150 -18.90 0.39 4.93
N ALA A 151 -17.71 0.32 4.31
CA ALA A 151 -16.53 0.92 4.91
C ALA A 151 -16.57 2.46 4.86
N GLN A 152 -15.75 3.07 5.71
CA GLN A 152 -15.54 4.51 5.73
C GLN A 152 -15.22 5.03 4.32
N GLU A 153 -15.78 6.18 3.97
CA GLU A 153 -15.66 6.78 2.63
C GLU A 153 -14.19 6.88 2.16
N GLY A 154 -13.27 7.15 3.09
CA GLY A 154 -11.83 7.20 2.80
C GLY A 154 -11.24 5.89 2.26
N ILE A 155 -11.72 4.72 2.69
CA ILE A 155 -11.28 3.42 2.17
C ILE A 155 -11.72 3.27 0.71
N LYS A 156 -12.97 3.61 0.42
CA LYS A 156 -13.54 3.50 -0.94
C LYS A 156 -12.86 4.45 -1.91
N LEU A 157 -12.61 5.70 -1.50
CA LEU A 157 -11.89 6.67 -2.31
C LEU A 157 -10.46 6.21 -2.62
N LYS A 158 -9.76 5.68 -1.60
CA LYS A 158 -8.38 5.20 -1.77
C LYS A 158 -8.31 4.01 -2.73
N LEU A 159 -9.23 3.05 -2.65
CA LEU A 159 -9.27 1.92 -3.59
C LEU A 159 -9.55 2.36 -5.04
N LYS A 160 -10.37 3.40 -5.25
CA LYS A 160 -10.62 3.98 -6.59
C LYS A 160 -9.37 4.58 -7.23
N GLU A 161 -8.35 4.93 -6.46
CA GLU A 161 -7.08 5.42 -7.02
C GLU A 161 -6.37 4.37 -7.88
N ASN A 162 -6.66 3.08 -7.73
CA ASN A 162 -6.14 2.02 -8.60
C ASN A 162 -6.62 2.15 -10.06
N LEU A 163 -7.67 2.93 -10.33
CA LEU A 163 -8.11 3.24 -11.70
C LEU A 163 -7.17 4.23 -12.40
N TRP A 164 -6.14 4.74 -11.73
CA TRP A 164 -5.20 5.70 -12.29
C TRP A 164 -3.76 5.29 -11.99
N ASN A 165 -2.97 5.06 -13.04
CA ASN A 165 -1.57 4.64 -12.90
C ASN A 165 -0.56 5.81 -12.90
N GLY A 166 -1.05 7.06 -12.84
CA GLY A 166 -0.21 8.26 -12.95
C GLY A 166 -0.14 8.85 -14.37
N LYS A 167 -0.53 8.09 -15.40
CA LYS A 167 -0.51 8.54 -16.80
C LYS A 167 -1.87 8.40 -17.49
N VAL A 168 -2.54 7.28 -17.27
CA VAL A 168 -3.82 6.94 -17.90
C VAL A 168 -4.78 6.31 -16.90
N HIS A 169 -6.07 6.41 -17.22
CA HIS A 169 -7.04 5.56 -16.57
C HIS A 169 -6.75 4.11 -16.97
N THR A 170 -6.55 3.28 -15.96
CA THR A 170 -6.28 1.86 -16.15
C THR A 170 -7.45 1.03 -15.65
N LEU A 171 -7.39 -0.25 -15.95
CA LEU A 171 -8.33 -1.22 -15.42
C LEU A 171 -8.04 -1.36 -13.92
N GLY A 172 -8.97 -0.97 -13.07
CA GLY A 172 -8.90 -1.17 -11.61
C GLY A 172 -9.91 -2.22 -11.15
N ILE A 173 -9.90 -2.50 -9.85
CA ILE A 173 -10.96 -3.26 -9.18
C ILE A 173 -12.18 -2.33 -9.04
N ALA A 174 -13.32 -2.76 -9.57
CA ALA A 174 -14.59 -2.05 -9.51
C ALA A 174 -15.37 -2.41 -8.22
N ASP A 175 -16.38 -1.62 -7.87
CA ASP A 175 -17.16 -1.76 -6.63
C ASP A 175 -18.42 -2.65 -6.77
N ASP A 176 -18.59 -3.26 -7.94
CA ASP A 176 -19.73 -4.11 -8.31
C ASP A 176 -19.53 -5.59 -7.98
N GLU A 177 -18.29 -6.07 -7.89
CA GLU A 177 -17.98 -7.52 -7.83
C GLU A 177 -16.97 -7.89 -6.73
N PRO A 178 -17.01 -9.12 -6.20
CA PRO A 178 -16.01 -9.63 -5.27
C PRO A 178 -14.60 -9.63 -5.86
N PHE A 179 -13.60 -9.46 -4.99
CA PHE A 179 -12.20 -9.49 -5.40
C PHE A 179 -11.34 -10.24 -4.38
N GLY A 180 -10.17 -10.68 -4.83
CA GLY A 180 -9.17 -11.34 -4.01
C GLY A 180 -7.87 -10.55 -3.94
N VAL A 181 -7.21 -10.61 -2.79
CA VAL A 181 -5.87 -10.08 -2.54
C VAL A 181 -5.06 -11.17 -1.83
N TYR A 182 -3.94 -11.54 -2.42
CA TYR A 182 -3.05 -12.58 -1.95
C TYR A 182 -1.61 -12.07 -1.97
N ALA A 183 -0.77 -12.61 -1.10
CA ALA A 183 0.63 -12.24 -1.02
C ALA A 183 1.52 -13.48 -1.00
N PHE A 184 2.67 -13.37 -1.65
CA PHE A 184 3.70 -14.40 -1.62
C PHE A 184 5.09 -13.78 -1.78
N LYS A 185 6.12 -14.55 -1.44
CA LYS A 185 7.50 -14.24 -1.82
C LYS A 185 7.97 -15.21 -2.89
N HIS A 186 8.83 -14.76 -3.78
CA HIS A 186 9.46 -15.61 -4.78
C HIS A 186 10.85 -15.06 -5.13
N ASN A 187 11.87 -15.91 -5.08
CA ASN A 187 13.28 -15.55 -5.28
C ASN A 187 13.71 -14.34 -4.43
N GLY A 188 13.24 -14.29 -3.17
CA GLY A 188 13.57 -13.22 -2.23
C GLY A 188 12.86 -11.88 -2.49
N LYS A 189 11.98 -11.82 -3.50
CA LYS A 189 11.14 -10.67 -3.79
C LYS A 189 9.74 -10.87 -3.22
N LYS A 190 9.04 -9.76 -2.97
CA LYS A 190 7.69 -9.74 -2.40
C LYS A 190 6.68 -9.44 -3.49
N TYR A 191 5.58 -10.18 -3.51
CA TYR A 191 4.52 -10.04 -4.50
C TYR A 191 3.16 -9.88 -3.83
N VAL A 192 2.33 -9.01 -4.42
CA VAL A 192 0.88 -8.97 -4.17
C VAL A 192 0.17 -9.33 -5.46
N PHE A 193 -0.71 -10.32 -5.37
CA PHE A 193 -1.56 -10.79 -6.45
C PHE A 193 -3.00 -10.41 -6.13
N SER A 194 -3.65 -9.62 -6.97
CA SER A 194 -5.07 -9.33 -6.82
C SER A 194 -5.83 -9.63 -8.10
N PHE A 195 -7.10 -10.00 -7.93
CA PHE A 195 -7.95 -10.33 -9.07
C PHE A 195 -9.41 -9.99 -8.79
N GLN A 196 -10.16 -9.78 -9.86
CA GLN A 196 -11.61 -9.59 -9.87
C GLN A 196 -12.14 -10.06 -11.22
N SER A 197 -13.35 -10.62 -11.24
CA SER A 197 -14.03 -10.99 -12.47
C SER A 197 -15.51 -10.61 -12.41
N ASN A 198 -16.09 -10.38 -13.57
CA ASN A 198 -17.52 -10.15 -13.74
C ASN A 198 -18.01 -10.90 -14.98
N SER A 199 -19.25 -10.67 -15.41
CA SER A 199 -19.80 -11.37 -16.58
C SER A 199 -19.11 -11.04 -17.92
N ALA A 200 -18.36 -9.95 -18.00
CA ALA A 200 -17.73 -9.46 -19.23
C ALA A 200 -16.20 -9.64 -19.27
N GLN A 201 -15.54 -9.59 -18.12
CA GLN A 201 -14.08 -9.59 -18.07
C GLN A 201 -13.52 -10.15 -16.75
N GLY A 202 -12.27 -10.61 -16.83
CA GLY A 202 -11.44 -10.98 -15.68
C GLY A 202 -10.20 -10.09 -15.61
N LYS A 203 -9.73 -9.75 -14.41
CA LYS A 203 -8.55 -8.91 -14.20
C LYS A 203 -7.63 -9.55 -13.18
N ILE A 204 -6.34 -9.52 -13.46
CA ILE A 204 -5.28 -9.89 -12.52
C ILE A 204 -4.25 -8.77 -12.48
N PHE A 205 -3.79 -8.45 -11.27
CA PHE A 205 -2.71 -7.51 -10.98
C PHE A 205 -1.63 -8.23 -10.19
N ILE A 206 -0.38 -8.08 -10.60
CA ILE A 206 0.77 -8.69 -9.94
C ILE A 206 1.79 -7.61 -9.67
N MET A 207 1.89 -7.20 -8.41
CA MET A 207 2.80 -6.16 -7.94
C MET A 207 4.06 -6.81 -7.35
N GLU A 208 5.22 -6.62 -7.99
CA GLU A 208 6.52 -6.83 -7.36
C GLU A 208 6.82 -5.63 -6.45
N VAL A 209 6.73 -5.84 -5.14
CA VAL A 209 6.94 -4.80 -4.14
C VAL A 209 8.44 -4.55 -4.01
N ASN A 210 8.90 -3.44 -4.58
CA ASN A 210 10.31 -3.01 -4.52
C ASN A 210 10.49 -1.64 -3.87
N TYR A 211 9.41 -1.04 -3.35
CA TYR A 211 9.52 0.21 -2.63
C TYR A 211 9.96 -0.01 -1.19
N THR A 212 11.25 0.21 -0.95
CA THR A 212 11.71 0.69 0.35
C THR A 212 11.34 2.16 0.45
N THR A 213 10.73 2.58 1.56
CA THR A 213 10.74 4.00 1.95
C THR A 213 12.17 4.50 1.73
N PRO A 214 12.40 5.66 1.07
CA PRO A 214 13.71 6.28 1.10
C PRO A 214 14.14 6.33 2.56
N ILE A 215 15.08 5.47 2.94
CA ILE A 215 15.62 5.49 4.29
C ILE A 215 16.51 6.71 4.25
N LEU A 216 16.00 7.84 4.74
CA LEU A 216 16.86 8.89 5.26
C LEU A 216 17.66 8.24 6.40
N LYS A 217 18.86 7.75 6.08
CA LYS A 217 19.79 7.25 7.08
C LYS A 217 20.22 8.45 7.91
N THR A 218 19.62 8.62 9.08
CA THR A 218 20.10 9.55 10.09
C THR A 218 21.33 8.94 10.76
N TYR A 219 22.49 9.57 10.59
CA TYR A 219 23.71 9.20 11.31
C TYR A 219 23.78 10.00 12.62
N PRO A 220 23.98 9.39 13.79
CA PRO A 220 24.12 10.12 15.04
C PRO A 220 25.40 10.98 15.04
N SER A 221 25.24 12.29 15.25
CA SER A 221 26.33 13.27 15.32
C SER A 221 27.07 13.23 16.67
N ILE A 222 28.40 13.38 16.62
CA ILE A 222 29.28 13.47 17.80
C ILE A 222 29.41 14.92 18.32
N ASN A 223 28.93 15.93 17.57
CA ASN A 223 29.16 17.35 17.90
C ASN A 223 27.85 18.16 18.08
N LYS A 224 27.48 18.36 19.36
CA LYS A 224 26.20 18.91 19.86
C LYS A 224 26.04 20.45 19.82
N LYS A 225 26.55 21.17 18.81
CA LYS A 225 26.44 22.67 18.79
C LYS A 225 25.73 23.30 17.59
N PHE A 226 25.50 22.52 16.56
CA PHE A 226 24.32 22.50 15.69
C PHE A 226 24.16 21.00 15.45
N ASP A 227 22.97 20.43 15.37
CA ASP A 227 22.87 18.96 15.28
C ASP A 227 23.42 18.38 13.94
N LYS A 228 23.91 19.28 13.05
CA LYS A 228 24.83 19.20 11.89
C LYS A 228 24.83 17.94 11.02
N SER A 229 24.31 18.18 9.82
CA SER A 229 24.39 17.41 8.58
C SER A 229 25.81 17.21 8.05
N PHE A 230 25.99 16.19 7.20
CA PHE A 230 27.22 15.81 6.52
C PHE A 230 27.11 16.02 5.01
N ILE A 231 28.23 16.36 4.35
CA ILE A 231 28.37 16.41 2.89
C ILE A 231 28.86 15.05 2.39
N ALA A 232 27.96 14.24 1.82
CA ALA A 232 28.35 13.07 1.03
C ALA A 232 28.53 13.53 -0.43
N MET A 233 29.77 13.62 -0.90
CA MET A 233 30.03 13.84 -2.33
C MET A 233 29.78 12.51 -3.06
N PRO A 234 28.82 12.40 -3.98
CA PRO A 234 28.72 11.23 -4.83
C PRO A 234 29.96 11.17 -5.73
N GLU A 235 30.57 9.99 -5.90
CA GLU A 235 31.77 9.81 -6.75
C GLU A 235 31.54 10.20 -8.23
N LYS A 236 30.29 10.45 -8.65
CA LYS A 236 29.91 10.61 -10.06
C LYS A 236 28.81 11.65 -10.36
N GLU A 237 28.33 12.44 -9.40
CA GLU A 237 27.26 13.43 -9.69
C GLU A 237 27.66 14.85 -9.27
N ASN A 238 27.31 15.83 -10.11
CA ASN A 238 27.75 17.22 -10.00
C ASN A 238 26.89 18.05 -9.04
N TYR A 239 26.34 17.45 -7.98
CA TYR A 239 25.54 18.19 -7.00
C TYR A 239 25.78 17.70 -5.59
N VAL A 240 25.66 18.63 -4.64
CA VAL A 240 25.75 18.38 -3.21
C VAL A 240 24.40 18.70 -2.59
N SER A 241 23.78 17.72 -1.93
CA SER A 241 22.55 17.92 -1.18
C SER A 241 22.84 18.08 0.31
N PHE A 242 22.23 19.08 0.93
CA PHE A 242 22.25 19.30 2.37
C PHE A 242 20.84 19.21 2.94
N GLU A 243 20.69 18.48 4.05
CA GLU A 243 19.44 18.38 4.79
C GLU A 243 19.67 18.75 6.23
N GLY A 244 18.92 19.73 6.74
CA GLY A 244 19.06 20.20 8.11
C GLY A 244 17.74 20.56 8.75
N LEU A 245 17.65 20.35 10.06
CA LEU A 245 16.57 20.86 10.91
C LEU A 245 17.03 22.19 11.53
N TYR A 246 16.32 23.28 11.24
CA TYR A 246 16.53 24.56 11.91
C TYR A 246 15.59 24.68 13.12
N LYS A 247 16.18 24.83 14.32
CA LYS A 247 15.47 24.98 15.61
C LYS A 247 14.38 23.92 15.85
N ASN A 248 14.53 22.69 15.36
CA ASN A 248 13.51 21.62 15.39
C ASN A 248 12.14 22.00 14.79
N ARG A 249 12.09 23.00 13.91
CA ARG A 249 10.82 23.51 13.35
C ARG A 249 10.75 23.46 11.83
N PHE A 250 11.88 23.66 11.15
CA PHE A 250 11.91 23.76 9.70
C PHE A 250 12.87 22.73 9.12
N PHE A 251 12.37 21.93 8.20
CA PHE A 251 13.18 21.06 7.36
C PHE A 251 13.65 21.88 6.16
N VAL A 252 14.96 21.97 5.97
CA VAL A 252 15.56 22.68 4.84
C VAL A 252 16.35 21.68 4.02
N HIS A 253 15.95 21.51 2.77
CA HIS A 253 16.67 20.75 1.76
C HIS A 253 17.32 21.76 0.79
N ILE A 254 18.65 21.74 0.71
CA ILE A 254 19.42 22.63 -0.16
C ILE A 254 20.12 21.75 -1.20
N VAL A 255 19.90 22.04 -2.48
CA VAL A 255 20.62 21.42 -3.60
C VAL A 255 21.60 22.45 -4.13
N ILE A 256 22.89 22.09 -4.11
CA ILE A 256 23.98 22.95 -4.55
C ILE A 256 24.58 22.35 -5.83
N ASP A 257 24.78 23.18 -6.86
CA ASP A 257 25.53 22.79 -8.06
C ASP A 257 27.01 22.56 -7.70
N GLY A 258 27.43 21.31 -7.73
CA GLY A 258 28.77 20.85 -7.40
C GLY A 258 29.83 21.29 -8.40
N ASN A 259 29.46 21.86 -9.56
CA ASN A 259 30.43 22.47 -10.47
C ASN A 259 30.93 23.85 -9.97
N GLN A 260 30.20 24.48 -9.04
CA GLN A 260 30.58 25.80 -8.51
C GLN A 260 31.52 25.73 -7.31
N PHE A 261 31.61 24.58 -6.65
CA PHE A 261 32.42 24.38 -5.45
C PHE A 261 33.47 23.30 -5.70
N LYS A 262 34.74 23.68 -5.62
CA LYS A 262 35.90 22.81 -5.84
C LYS A 262 36.37 22.13 -4.56
N LEU A 263 36.08 22.73 -3.40
CA LEU A 263 36.51 22.25 -2.09
C LEU A 263 35.32 22.19 -1.12
N ALA A 264 35.34 21.20 -0.21
CA ALA A 264 34.32 21.07 0.83
C ALA A 264 34.22 22.32 1.72
N THR A 265 35.35 23.01 1.96
CA THR A 265 35.41 24.26 2.72
C THR A 265 34.65 25.42 2.06
N GLU A 266 34.50 25.41 0.73
CA GLU A 266 33.73 26.44 0.02
C GLU A 266 32.22 26.21 0.20
N VAL A 267 31.80 24.95 0.29
CA VAL A 267 30.41 24.58 0.61
C VAL A 267 30.07 24.97 2.06
N ASP A 268 30.99 24.73 3.01
CA ASP A 268 30.81 25.13 4.41
C ASP A 268 30.64 26.66 4.54
N ALA A 269 31.48 27.44 3.86
CA ALA A 269 31.38 28.90 3.84
C ALA A 269 30.06 29.38 3.23
N PHE A 270 29.64 28.79 2.11
CA PHE A 270 28.34 29.09 1.50
C PHE A 270 27.17 28.79 2.43
N LEU A 271 27.18 27.65 3.12
CA LEU A 271 26.13 27.29 4.06
C LEU A 271 26.09 28.24 5.25
N GLU A 272 27.23 28.67 5.78
CA GLU A 272 27.28 29.68 6.84
C GLU A 272 26.67 31.01 6.40
N ASP A 273 27.02 31.49 5.21
CA ASP A 273 26.49 32.75 4.68
C ASP A 273 25.01 32.66 4.34
N TYR A 274 24.58 31.53 3.77
CA TYR A 274 23.16 31.24 3.50
C TYR A 274 22.37 31.23 4.81
N ILE A 275 22.83 30.51 5.84
CA ILE A 275 22.16 30.47 7.14
C ILE A 275 22.10 31.86 7.79
N LYS A 276 23.17 32.68 7.69
CA LYS A 276 23.18 34.06 8.19
C LYS A 276 22.20 34.97 7.42
N ALA A 277 22.02 34.74 6.11
CA ALA A 277 21.13 35.53 5.27
C ALA A 277 19.64 35.26 5.55
N PHE A 278 19.31 34.05 6.02
CA PHE A 278 17.95 33.74 6.46
C PHE A 278 17.72 34.26 7.90
N ASN A 279 17.17 35.46 8.01
CA ASN A 279 16.62 35.98 9.28
C ASN A 279 15.35 35.20 9.66
N PHE A 280 15.51 34.07 10.37
CA PHE A 280 14.43 33.30 11.02
C PHE A 280 14.33 33.54 12.53
#